data_AF-A0A9E6F2M0-F1
#
_entry.id   AF-A0A9E6F2M0-F1
#
_cell.length_a   1.000
_cell.length_b   1.000
_cell.length_c   1.000
_cell.angle_alpha   90.00
_cell.angle_beta   90.00
_cell.angle_gamma   90.00
#
_symmetry.space_group_name_H-M   'P 1'
#
loop_
_entity.id
_entity.type
_entity.pdbx_description
1 polymer ?
#
loop_
_entity_poly.entity_id
_entity_poly.type
_entity_poly.pdbx_seq_one_letter_code
_entity_poly.pdbx_strand_id
1 'polypeptide(L)'
;AADTLFDESSILERLYVSGTENIVDQPEFKQPERVRDIITMIEDKFGMARLVDNAAPMPLREGLERDVVISIGTENRADSAADLTIVSSPYYAGKMVGRVGVMGPKRMDYEHAVRVVNYMAGCLSDALSVNN
;
A
#
# COMPACT_ATOMS: atom_id res chain seq x y z
N ALA A 1 23.67 -8.35 13.41
CA ALA A 1 22.33 -7.96 13.90
C ALA A 1 22.29 -6.51 14.39
N ALA A 2 23.04 -5.60 13.73
CA ALA A 2 22.94 -4.15 13.88
C ALA A 2 22.55 -3.50 12.54
N ASP A 3 22.86 -4.15 11.42
CA ASP A 3 22.53 -3.69 10.07
C ASP A 3 21.02 -3.56 9.80
N THR A 4 20.18 -4.39 10.44
CA THR A 4 18.71 -4.32 10.28
C THR A 4 18.09 -3.09 10.94
N LEU A 5 18.76 -2.49 11.92
CA LEU A 5 18.23 -1.33 12.67
C LEU A 5 18.42 -0.01 11.89
N PHE A 6 19.39 0.04 10.98
CA PHE A 6 19.59 1.18 10.08
C PHE A 6 18.66 1.15 8.85
N ASP A 7 18.09 -0.01 8.54
CA ASP A 7 17.21 -0.18 7.39
C ASP A 7 15.79 0.38 7.68
N GLU A 8 15.33 0.31 8.93
CA GLU A 8 14.02 0.85 9.35
C GLU A 8 13.90 2.36 9.12
N SER A 9 15.00 3.12 9.33
CA SER A 9 15.06 4.55 9.02
C SER A 9 14.83 4.83 7.54
N SER A 10 15.34 3.98 6.66
CA SER A 10 15.18 4.12 5.21
C SER A 10 13.76 3.74 4.75
N ILE A 11 13.11 2.78 5.43
CA ILE A 11 11.73 2.38 5.18
C ILE A 11 10.77 3.52 5.53
N LEU A 12 10.99 4.21 6.66
CA LEU A 12 10.15 5.33 7.11
C LEU A 12 10.22 6.56 6.19
N GLU A 13 11.36 6.79 5.52
CA GLU A 13 11.51 7.83 4.48
C GLU A 13 10.88 7.44 3.14
N ARG A 14 10.57 6.16 2.92
CA ARG A 14 10.08 5.61 1.65
C ARG A 14 8.58 5.30 1.63
N LEU A 15 7.88 5.48 2.75
CA LEU A 15 6.43 5.31 2.84
C LEU A 15 5.70 6.66 2.81
N TYR A 16 4.85 6.83 1.80
CA TYR A 16 3.93 7.96 1.70
C TYR A 16 2.49 7.46 1.81
N VAL A 17 1.73 8.00 2.77
CA VAL A 17 0.31 7.69 2.98
C VAL A 17 -0.49 8.99 2.94
N SER A 18 -1.61 8.97 2.24
CA SER A 18 -2.57 10.07 2.16
C SER A 18 -4.00 9.53 2.07
N GLY A 19 -4.99 10.39 2.29
CA GLY A 19 -6.41 10.00 2.23
C GLY A 19 -6.98 9.44 3.54
N THR A 20 -6.31 9.65 4.68
CA THR A 20 -6.80 9.24 6.00
C THR A 20 -8.20 9.77 6.32
N GLU A 21 -8.49 11.03 5.96
CA GLU A 21 -9.83 11.61 6.15
C GLU A 21 -10.91 10.84 5.37
N ASN A 22 -10.60 10.42 4.14
CA ASN A 22 -11.56 9.70 3.28
C ASN A 22 -11.94 8.33 3.83
N ILE A 23 -11.03 7.65 4.53
CA ILE A 23 -11.29 6.31 5.06
C ILE A 23 -12.03 6.38 6.40
N VAL A 24 -11.72 7.35 7.25
CA VAL A 24 -12.40 7.55 8.54
C VAL A 24 -13.89 7.91 8.34
N ASP A 25 -14.24 8.56 7.22
CA ASP A 25 -15.62 8.91 6.88
C ASP A 25 -16.46 7.73 6.35
N GLN A 26 -15.87 6.56 6.06
CA GLN A 26 -16.63 5.42 5.53
C GLN A 26 -17.56 4.81 6.58
N PRO A 27 -18.75 4.30 6.17
CA PRO A 27 -19.72 3.66 7.09
C PRO A 27 -19.12 2.57 7.99
N GLU A 28 -18.15 1.83 7.48
CA GLU A 28 -17.43 0.74 8.15
C GLU A 28 -16.61 1.20 9.36
N PHE A 29 -16.21 2.48 9.40
CA PHE A 29 -15.38 3.05 10.46
C PHE A 29 -16.13 4.05 11.34
N LYS A 30 -17.47 4.06 11.36
CA LYS A 30 -18.25 4.99 12.20
C LYS A 30 -18.18 4.74 13.70
N GLN A 31 -17.69 3.57 14.13
CA GLN A 31 -17.51 3.26 15.54
C GLN A 31 -16.20 3.88 16.06
N PRO A 32 -16.20 4.60 17.19
CA PRO A 32 -15.00 5.27 17.72
C PRO A 32 -13.80 4.33 17.88
N GLU A 33 -14.03 3.07 18.23
CA GLU A 33 -13.01 2.03 18.35
C GLU A 33 -12.33 1.76 17.00
N ARG A 34 -13.13 1.63 15.93
CA ARG A 34 -12.65 1.40 14.57
C ARG A 34 -11.88 2.59 14.01
N VAL A 35 -12.32 3.81 14.31
CA VAL A 35 -11.58 5.03 13.96
C VAL A 35 -10.22 5.06 14.66
N ARG A 36 -10.18 4.70 15.94
CA ARG A 36 -8.92 4.65 16.68
C ARG A 36 -7.97 3.61 16.07
N ASP A 37 -8.46 2.41 15.81
CA ASP A 37 -7.65 1.31 15.26
C ASP A 37 -7.01 1.71 13.92
N ILE A 38 -7.76 2.38 13.03
CA ILE A 38 -7.23 2.79 11.73
C ILE A 38 -6.24 3.94 11.82
N ILE A 39 -6.49 4.92 12.70
CA ILE A 39 -5.55 6.02 12.94
C ILE A 39 -4.25 5.45 13.53
N THR A 40 -4.33 4.59 14.54
CA THR A 40 -3.17 3.93 15.13
C THR A 40 -2.39 3.12 14.09
N MET A 41 -3.08 2.42 13.19
CA MET A 41 -2.43 1.70 12.10
C MET A 41 -1.69 2.64 11.14
N ILE A 42 -2.30 3.77 10.75
CA ILE A 42 -1.70 4.76 9.84
C ILE A 42 -0.50 5.47 10.48
N GLU A 43 -0.56 5.72 11.79
CA GLU A 43 0.55 6.30 12.57
C GLU A 43 1.72 5.33 12.72
N ASP A 44 1.47 4.02 12.78
CA ASP A 44 2.50 2.98 12.73
C ASP A 44 3.04 2.80 11.30
N LYS A 45 3.88 3.75 10.88
CA LYS A 45 4.54 3.75 9.57
C LYS A 45 5.34 2.46 9.30
N PHE A 46 5.93 1.84 10.32
CA PHE A 46 6.70 0.61 10.15
C PHE A 46 5.77 -0.58 9.90
N GLY A 47 4.72 -0.72 10.71
CA GLY A 47 3.66 -1.70 10.49
C GLY A 47 3.01 -1.53 9.11
N MET A 48 2.79 -0.29 8.69
CA MET A 48 2.24 0.05 7.38
C MET A 48 3.14 -0.36 6.21
N ALA A 49 4.43 -0.04 6.28
CA ALA A 49 5.38 -0.46 5.24
C ALA A 49 5.43 -1.99 5.13
N ARG A 50 5.53 -2.68 6.26
CA ARG A 50 5.47 -4.16 6.31
C ARG A 50 4.16 -4.70 5.78
N LEU A 51 3.03 -4.02 6.02
CA LEU A 51 1.74 -4.45 5.53
C LEU A 51 1.68 -4.42 3.99
N VAL A 52 2.20 -3.34 3.38
CA VAL A 52 2.27 -3.20 1.92
C VAL A 52 3.24 -4.21 1.30
N ASP A 53 4.39 -4.45 1.93
CA ASP A 53 5.38 -5.44 1.46
C ASP A 53 4.87 -6.88 1.58
N ASN A 54 4.10 -7.19 2.62
CA ASN A 54 3.51 -8.52 2.80
C ASN A 54 2.33 -8.78 1.86
N ALA A 55 1.64 -7.74 1.40
CA ALA A 55 0.48 -7.87 0.52
C ALA A 55 0.84 -8.47 -0.86
N ALA A 56 2.10 -8.36 -1.29
CA ALA A 56 2.57 -9.00 -2.53
C ALA A 56 4.10 -9.13 -2.56
N PRO A 57 4.65 -10.29 -3.01
CA PRO A 57 6.06 -10.38 -3.33
C PRO A 57 6.44 -9.36 -4.41
N MET A 58 7.61 -8.72 -4.28
CA MET A 58 8.14 -7.85 -5.32
C MET A 58 8.40 -8.66 -6.61
N PRO A 59 7.92 -8.21 -7.79
CA PRO A 59 8.14 -8.95 -9.02
C PRO A 59 9.62 -9.08 -9.32
N LEU A 60 10.04 -10.30 -9.67
CA LEU A 60 11.44 -10.66 -9.91
C LEU A 60 12.02 -10.10 -11.22
N ARG A 61 11.20 -9.51 -12.11
CA ARG A 61 11.63 -9.09 -13.46
C ARG A 61 10.94 -7.83 -13.95
N GLU A 62 11.71 -6.96 -14.60
CA GLU A 62 11.21 -5.89 -15.47
C GLU A 62 10.47 -6.51 -16.68
N GLY A 63 9.27 -6.03 -16.98
CA GLY A 63 8.55 -6.39 -18.21
C GLY A 63 7.54 -7.55 -18.11
N LEU A 64 7.26 -8.11 -16.92
CA LEU A 64 6.02 -8.86 -16.71
C LEU A 64 4.84 -7.88 -16.62
N GLU A 65 3.63 -8.34 -16.95
CA GLU A 65 2.40 -7.54 -16.77
C GLU A 65 2.39 -6.93 -15.36
N ARG A 66 1.94 -5.67 -15.25
CA ARG A 66 1.81 -4.99 -13.96
C ARG A 66 0.70 -5.68 -13.20
N ASP A 67 1.08 -6.69 -12.41
CA ASP A 67 0.13 -7.48 -11.67
C ASP A 67 -0.39 -6.68 -10.48
N VAL A 68 -1.61 -6.19 -10.63
CA VAL A 68 -2.35 -5.61 -9.52
C VAL A 68 -2.65 -6.73 -8.53
N VAL A 69 -2.23 -6.54 -7.28
CA VAL A 69 -2.47 -7.46 -6.19
C VAL A 69 -3.50 -6.87 -5.25
N ILE A 70 -4.46 -7.70 -4.87
CA ILE A 70 -5.55 -7.36 -3.96
C ILE A 70 -5.40 -8.25 -2.72
N SER A 71 -5.25 -7.63 -1.55
CA SER A 71 -5.19 -8.31 -0.25
C SER A 71 -6.40 -7.90 0.58
N ILE A 72 -7.26 -8.86 0.94
CA ILE A 72 -8.58 -8.61 1.53
C ILE A 72 -8.62 -9.06 2.98
N GLY A 73 -8.84 -8.11 3.88
CA GLY A 73 -9.16 -8.35 5.29
C GLY A 73 -8.16 -9.25 6.00
N THR A 74 -8.53 -10.50 6.25
CA THR A 74 -7.69 -11.47 6.99
C THR A 74 -6.42 -11.89 6.26
N GLU A 75 -6.30 -11.58 4.96
CA GLU A 75 -5.04 -11.77 4.21
C GLU A 75 -3.98 -10.75 4.64
N ASN A 76 -4.41 -9.60 5.13
CA ASN A 76 -3.55 -8.62 5.76
C ASN A 76 -3.11 -9.23 7.11
N ARG A 77 -1.84 -9.63 7.21
CA ARG A 77 -1.23 -10.25 8.41
C ARG A 77 -1.04 -9.25 9.57
N ALA A 78 -2.05 -8.43 9.83
CA ALA A 78 -2.16 -7.45 10.90
C ALA A 78 -3.63 -7.32 11.31
N ASP A 79 -3.93 -7.51 12.61
CA ASP A 79 -5.32 -7.52 13.12
C ASP A 79 -6.03 -6.17 12.89
N SER A 80 -5.30 -5.06 12.96
CA SER A 80 -5.80 -3.71 12.65
C SER A 80 -6.18 -3.53 11.18
N ALA A 81 -5.66 -4.35 10.28
CA ALA A 81 -5.96 -4.34 8.85
C ALA A 81 -7.02 -5.36 8.44
N ALA A 82 -7.61 -6.09 9.41
CA ALA A 82 -8.55 -7.16 9.14
C ALA A 82 -9.84 -6.68 8.47
N ASP A 83 -10.17 -5.38 8.50
CA ASP A 83 -11.34 -4.78 7.85
C ASP A 83 -11.01 -3.93 6.62
N LEU A 84 -9.77 -4.02 6.16
CA LEU A 84 -9.26 -3.25 5.03
C LEU A 84 -9.00 -4.16 3.83
N THR A 85 -9.13 -3.58 2.65
CA THR A 85 -8.56 -4.13 1.42
C THR A 85 -7.42 -3.23 0.96
N ILE A 86 -6.35 -3.86 0.49
CA ILE A 86 -5.21 -3.20 -0.12
C ILE A 86 -5.15 -3.63 -1.58
N VAL A 87 -5.28 -2.67 -2.49
CA VAL A 87 -5.06 -2.87 -3.93
C VAL A 87 -3.76 -2.19 -4.29
N SER A 88 -2.77 -2.92 -4.79
CA SER A 88 -1.44 -2.35 -5.07
C SER A 88 -0.82 -2.90 -6.34
N SER A 89 0.00 -2.10 -7.00
CA SER A 89 0.76 -2.47 -8.20
C SER A 89 2.20 -2.02 -8.06
N PRO A 90 3.17 -2.78 -8.61
CA PRO A 90 4.55 -2.31 -8.72
C PRO A 90 4.64 -1.13 -9.71
N TYR A 91 5.55 -0.20 -9.44
CA TYR A 91 6.08 0.77 -10.40
C TYR A 91 7.60 0.63 -10.48
N TYR A 92 8.19 1.09 -11.59
CA TYR A 92 9.60 0.89 -11.90
C TYR A 92 10.29 2.24 -12.11
N ALA A 93 11.45 2.44 -11.48
CA ALA A 93 12.27 3.64 -11.59
C ALA A 93 13.72 3.20 -11.87
N GLY A 94 14.03 2.94 -13.14
CA GLY A 94 15.24 2.20 -13.51
C GLY A 94 15.26 0.85 -12.81
N LYS A 95 16.35 0.56 -12.07
CA LYS A 95 16.53 -0.71 -11.34
C LYS A 95 15.73 -0.81 -10.03
N MET A 96 15.16 0.29 -9.55
CA MET A 96 14.37 0.30 -8.32
C MET A 96 12.92 -0.01 -8.61
N VAL A 97 12.34 -0.92 -7.83
CA VAL A 97 10.91 -1.24 -7.88
C VAL A 97 10.28 -0.69 -6.61
N GLY A 98 9.18 0.04 -6.74
CA GLY A 98 8.35 0.48 -5.62
C GLY A 98 6.92 0.00 -5.79
N ARG A 99 6.05 0.26 -4.82
CA ARG A 99 4.62 -0.07 -4.89
C ARG A 99 3.77 1.18 -4.70
N VAL A 100 2.70 1.28 -5.48
CA VAL A 100 1.63 2.25 -5.27
C VAL A 100 0.34 1.47 -5.09
N GLY A 101 -0.56 1.97 -4.24
CA GLY A 101 -1.81 1.29 -3.98
C GLY A 101 -2.82 2.17 -3.26
N VAL A 102 -4.04 1.66 -3.19
CA VAL A 102 -5.14 2.23 -2.42
C VAL A 102 -5.53 1.27 -1.30
N MET A 103 -5.93 1.85 -0.18
CA MET A 103 -6.47 1.13 0.96
C MET A 103 -7.92 1.59 1.18
N GLY A 104 -8.82 0.65 1.41
CA GLY A 104 -10.24 0.94 1.56
C GLY A 104 -10.98 -0.13 2.35
N PRO A 105 -12.30 0.04 2.58
CA PRO A 105 -13.11 -0.99 3.22
C PRO A 105 -13.17 -2.28 2.38
N LYS A 106 -13.52 -3.41 3.02
CA LYS A 106 -13.77 -4.69 2.33
C LYS A 106 -14.80 -4.62 1.19
N ARG A 107 -15.71 -3.65 1.21
CA ARG A 107 -16.77 -3.49 0.21
C ARG A 107 -16.51 -2.23 -0.63
N MET A 108 -15.39 -2.23 -1.35
CA MET A 108 -15.03 -1.16 -2.28
C MET A 108 -15.30 -1.55 -3.75
N ASP A 109 -15.34 -0.57 -4.65
CA ASP A 109 -15.37 -0.81 -6.09
C ASP A 109 -13.98 -1.28 -6.58
N TYR A 110 -13.82 -2.61 -6.64
CA TYR A 110 -12.57 -3.25 -7.06
C TYR A 110 -12.19 -2.93 -8.49
N GLU A 111 -13.16 -2.85 -9.41
CA GLU A 111 -12.89 -2.59 -10.82
C GLU A 111 -12.34 -1.17 -11.00
N HIS A 112 -12.91 -0.20 -10.29
CA HIS A 112 -12.38 1.16 -10.26
C HIS A 112 -11.00 1.21 -9.59
N ALA A 113 -10.84 0.58 -8.43
CA ALA A 113 -9.57 0.58 -7.69
C ALA A 113 -8.42 -0.03 -8.49
N VAL A 114 -8.64 -1.20 -9.11
CA VAL A 114 -7.65 -1.87 -9.97
C VAL A 114 -7.25 -0.98 -11.14
N ARG A 115 -8.22 -0.35 -11.82
CA ARG A 115 -7.95 0.55 -12.94
C ARG A 115 -7.11 1.75 -12.53
N VAL A 116 -7.49 2.42 -11.44
CA VAL A 116 -6.78 3.60 -10.92
C VAL A 116 -5.37 3.24 -10.50
N VAL A 117 -5.19 2.18 -9.72
CA VAL A 117 -3.86 1.74 -9.24
C VAL A 117 -2.95 1.35 -10.40
N ASN A 118 -3.45 0.59 -11.38
CA ASN A 118 -2.66 0.20 -12.54
C ASN A 118 -2.25 1.42 -13.39
N TYR A 119 -3.18 2.35 -13.62
CA TYR A 119 -2.89 3.59 -14.34
C TYR A 119 -1.85 4.45 -13.62
N MET A 120 -2.01 4.65 -12.30
CA MET A 120 -1.06 5.42 -11.49
C MET A 120 0.32 4.78 -11.46
N ALA A 121 0.40 3.45 -11.30
CA ALA A 121 1.67 2.74 -11.43
C ALA A 121 2.29 3.00 -12.80
N GLY A 122 1.46 2.99 -13.86
CA GLY A 122 1.77 3.44 -15.22
C GLY A 122 2.55 4.74 -15.24
N CYS A 123 1.86 5.80 -14.83
CA CYS A 123 2.37 7.16 -14.78
C CYS A 123 3.62 7.30 -13.91
N LEU A 124 3.68 6.64 -12.75
CA LEU A 124 4.88 6.67 -11.89
C LEU A 124 6.08 6.07 -12.60
N SER A 125 5.92 4.91 -13.26
CA SER A 125 7.02 4.31 -14.01
C SER A 125 7.52 5.22 -15.11
N ASP A 126 6.60 5.81 -15.88
CA ASP A 126 6.96 6.69 -17.00
C ASP A 126 7.65 7.97 -16.48
N ALA A 127 7.08 8.63 -15.48
CA ALA A 127 7.61 9.87 -14.92
C ALA A 127 8.99 9.69 -14.27
N LEU A 128 9.22 8.55 -13.61
CA LEU A 128 10.49 8.24 -12.94
C LEU A 128 11.52 7.63 -13.89
N SER A 129 11.12 7.16 -15.07
CA SER A 129 12.05 6.69 -16.11
C SER A 129 12.74 7.83 -16.84
N VAL A 130 12.14 9.02 -16.90
CA VAL A 130 12.66 10.19 -17.63
C VAL A 130 13.80 10.91 -16.88
N ASN A 131 14.02 10.62 -15.60
CA ASN A 131 15.08 11.24 -14.78
C ASN A 131 16.37 10.38 -14.66
N ASN A 132 16.56 9.37 -15.52
CA ASN A 132 17.83 8.64 -15.66
C ASN A 132 18.41 8.77 -17.06
#